data_AF-A0A504J4U1-F1
#
_entry.id   AF-A0A504J4U1-F1
#
_cell.length_a   1.000
_cell.length_b   1.000
_cell.length_c   1.000
_cell.angle_alpha   90.00
_cell.angle_beta   90.00
_cell.angle_gamma   90.00
#
_symmetry.space_group_name_H-M   'P 1'
#
loop_
_entity.id
_entity.type
_entity.pdbx_description
1 polymer ?
#
loop_
_entity_poly.entity_id
_entity_poly.type
_entity_poly.pdbx_seq_one_letter_code
_entity_poly.pdbx_strand_id
1 'polypeptide(L)'
;MEQNTHKRFSLKQKLKKAVSDIHIDVFGYEKNVTRNVVAYFDKLSKETGLPSDQIIVRMFKQQHTVKTCVHQKGKVVKDISVQELIELFTGTMGMPGMEEKMTDRIIGLITDLMRQHKQEHHQFHVCILAQNGQVSVHAVNGNTVLETIPLTVLIQYFTR
;
A
#
# COMPACT_ATOMS: atom_id res chain seq x y z
N MET A 1 -26.85 -18.53 24.42
CA MET A 1 -25.97 -17.37 24.15
C MET A 1 -24.66 -17.90 23.61
N GLU A 2 -24.55 -18.10 22.29
CA GLU A 2 -23.29 -18.50 21.66
C GLU A 2 -22.55 -17.24 21.23
N GLN A 3 -21.49 -16.89 21.98
CA GLN A 3 -20.57 -15.83 21.57
C GLN A 3 -19.61 -16.42 20.54
N ASN A 4 -19.89 -16.19 19.26
CA ASN A 4 -18.97 -16.45 18.16
C ASN A 4 -17.75 -15.53 18.31
N THR A 5 -16.70 -16.03 18.96
CA THR A 5 -15.41 -15.35 19.05
C THR A 5 -14.70 -15.45 17.70
N HIS A 6 -14.95 -14.49 16.82
CA HIS A 6 -14.14 -14.27 15.64
C HIS A 6 -12.68 -14.03 16.06
N LYS A 7 -11.86 -15.08 16.06
CA LYS A 7 -10.41 -15.00 16.27
C LYS A 7 -9.82 -14.08 15.19
N ARG A 8 -9.46 -12.85 15.58
CA ARG A 8 -8.68 -11.94 14.73
C ARG A 8 -7.29 -12.53 14.53
N PHE A 9 -7.05 -13.09 13.34
CA PHE A 9 -5.72 -13.57 12.94
C PHE A 9 -4.70 -12.43 13.00
N SER A 10 -3.53 -12.69 13.57
CA SER A 10 -2.41 -11.74 13.57
C SER A 10 -1.94 -11.44 12.14
N LEU A 11 -1.37 -10.26 11.89
CA LEU A 11 -0.86 -9.91 10.55
C LEU A 11 0.16 -10.94 10.07
N LYS A 12 1.08 -11.43 10.91
CA LYS A 12 1.97 -12.56 10.56
C LYS A 12 1.22 -13.83 10.12
N GLN A 13 0.09 -14.15 10.74
CA GLN A 13 -0.75 -15.28 10.30
C GLN A 13 -1.50 -14.96 9.02
N LYS A 14 -1.97 -13.72 8.82
CA LYS A 14 -2.57 -13.27 7.56
C LYS A 14 -1.56 -13.28 6.42
N LEU A 15 -0.33 -12.81 6.66
CA LEU A 15 0.82 -12.83 5.75
C LEU A 15 1.22 -14.28 5.42
N LYS A 16 1.40 -15.11 6.45
CA LYS A 16 1.75 -16.52 6.26
C LYS A 16 0.64 -17.25 5.50
N LYS A 17 -0.63 -17.03 5.85
CA LYS A 17 -1.78 -17.59 5.14
C LYS A 17 -1.89 -17.05 3.72
N ALA A 18 -1.67 -15.75 3.50
CA ALA A 18 -1.63 -15.11 2.18
C ALA A 18 -0.58 -15.74 1.27
N VAL A 19 0.58 -16.07 1.82
CA VAL A 19 1.68 -16.77 1.13
C VAL A 19 1.36 -18.26 0.94
N SER A 20 0.66 -18.90 1.89
CA SER A 20 0.38 -20.35 1.86
C SER A 20 -0.84 -20.72 1.01
N ASP A 21 -1.84 -19.84 0.89
CA ASP A 21 -3.11 -20.10 0.20
C ASP A 21 -2.99 -20.03 -1.33
N ILE A 22 -1.81 -19.75 -1.90
CA ILE A 22 -1.73 -19.40 -3.33
C ILE A 22 -0.55 -20.03 -4.06
N HIS A 23 -0.88 -20.94 -4.98
CA HIS A 23 0.06 -21.42 -6.00
C HIS A 23 -0.41 -21.21 -7.45
N ILE A 24 -1.65 -20.74 -7.70
CA ILE A 24 -2.22 -20.83 -9.07
C ILE A 24 -2.50 -19.49 -9.76
N ASP A 25 -2.70 -18.35 -9.07
CA ASP A 25 -3.08 -17.08 -9.75
C ASP A 25 -2.45 -15.77 -9.21
N VAL A 26 -1.41 -15.86 -8.36
CA VAL A 26 -0.72 -14.65 -7.87
C VAL A 26 0.24 -14.06 -8.89
N PHE A 27 0.91 -14.88 -9.71
CA PHE A 27 1.92 -14.38 -10.64
C PHE A 27 1.35 -13.50 -11.75
N GLY A 28 0.16 -13.83 -12.27
CA GLY A 28 -0.51 -13.02 -13.29
C GLY A 28 -0.96 -11.67 -12.72
N TYR A 29 -1.60 -11.72 -11.55
CA TYR A 29 -2.12 -10.52 -10.90
C TYR A 29 -1.00 -9.60 -10.39
N GLU A 30 0.01 -10.14 -9.72
CA GLU A 30 1.17 -9.37 -9.24
C GLU A 30 1.93 -8.70 -10.38
N LYS A 31 2.10 -9.39 -11.52
CA LYS A 31 2.70 -8.80 -12.72
C LYS A 31 1.88 -7.63 -13.27
N ASN A 32 0.55 -7.74 -13.25
CA ASN A 32 -0.32 -6.66 -13.69
C ASN A 32 -0.26 -5.46 -12.74
N VAL A 33 -0.31 -5.68 -11.42
CA VAL A 33 -0.16 -4.59 -10.45
C VAL A 33 1.21 -3.96 -10.54
N THR A 34 2.28 -4.74 -10.70
CA THR A 34 3.63 -4.22 -10.91
C THR A 34 3.67 -3.30 -12.13
N ARG A 35 3.05 -3.72 -13.26
CA ARG A 35 2.95 -2.90 -14.46
C ARG A 35 2.17 -1.61 -14.21
N ASN A 36 1.04 -1.69 -13.51
CA ASN A 36 0.20 -0.53 -13.20
C ASN A 36 0.95 0.48 -12.33
N VAL A 37 1.63 0.01 -11.28
CA VAL A 37 2.44 0.86 -10.38
C VAL A 37 3.58 1.51 -11.17
N VAL A 38 4.33 0.76 -11.97
CA VAL A 38 5.42 1.31 -12.78
C VAL A 38 4.89 2.36 -13.76
N ALA A 39 3.80 2.07 -14.47
CA ALA A 39 3.19 3.02 -15.40
C ALA A 39 2.68 4.28 -14.69
N TYR A 40 2.15 4.15 -13.48
CA TYR A 40 1.74 5.29 -12.66
C TYR A 40 2.95 6.13 -12.20
N PHE A 41 4.08 5.50 -11.84
CA PHE A 41 5.31 6.23 -11.52
C PHE A 41 5.88 6.95 -12.73
N ASP A 42 5.78 6.38 -13.94
CA ASP A 42 6.15 7.06 -15.18
C ASP A 42 5.23 8.25 -15.49
N LYS A 43 3.93 8.14 -15.20
CA LYS A 43 2.96 9.25 -15.27
C LYS A 43 3.34 10.36 -14.28
N LEU A 44 3.60 10.01 -13.02
CA LEU A 44 4.06 10.97 -12.01
C LEU A 44 5.38 11.63 -12.40
N SER A 45 6.32 10.88 -12.99
CA SER A 45 7.60 11.40 -13.46
C SER A 45 7.40 12.50 -14.50
N LYS A 46 6.49 12.28 -15.47
CA LYS A 46 6.14 13.28 -16.48
C LYS A 46 5.41 14.49 -15.88
N GLU A 47 4.47 14.25 -14.97
CA GLU A 47 3.68 15.32 -14.32
C GLU A 47 4.54 16.22 -13.43
N THR A 48 5.50 15.65 -12.71
CA THR A 48 6.32 16.37 -11.72
C THR A 48 7.69 16.78 -12.26
N GLY A 49 8.10 16.28 -13.42
CA GLY A 49 9.45 16.45 -13.96
C GLY A 49 10.53 15.71 -13.17
N LEU A 50 10.15 14.81 -12.26
CA LEU A 50 11.06 14.07 -11.40
C LEU A 50 11.40 12.70 -12.01
N PRO A 51 12.63 12.20 -11.90
CA PRO A 51 12.94 10.82 -12.24
C PRO A 51 12.13 9.82 -11.40
N SER A 52 11.58 8.78 -12.03
CA SER A 52 10.73 7.76 -11.36
C SER A 52 11.41 7.13 -10.14
N ASP A 53 12.73 6.96 -10.17
CA ASP A 53 13.53 6.38 -9.09
C ASP A 53 13.72 7.29 -7.87
N GLN A 54 13.41 8.59 -8.01
CA GLN A 54 13.43 9.59 -6.94
C GLN A 54 12.05 9.86 -6.32
N ILE A 55 11.01 9.25 -6.88
CA ILE A 55 9.63 9.37 -6.42
C ILE A 55 9.37 8.32 -5.35
N ILE A 56 8.77 8.74 -4.23
CA ILE A 56 8.29 7.85 -3.18
C ILE A 56 6.82 8.16 -2.94
N VAL A 57 5.95 7.18 -3.12
CA VAL A 57 4.55 7.32 -2.71
C VAL A 57 4.44 6.89 -1.24
N ARG A 58 4.02 7.80 -0.37
CA ARG A 58 3.84 7.54 1.07
C ARG A 58 2.36 7.52 1.41
N MET A 59 1.92 6.46 2.08
CA MET A 59 0.60 6.32 2.69
C MET A 59 0.74 6.38 4.20
N PHE A 60 -0.02 7.26 4.85
CA PHE A 60 -0.03 7.37 6.30
C PHE A 60 -1.43 7.67 6.83
N LYS A 61 -1.67 7.23 8.06
CA LYS A 61 -2.94 7.45 8.74
C LYS A 61 -2.90 8.82 9.43
N GLN A 62 -3.89 9.66 9.16
CA GLN A 62 -4.12 10.90 9.91
C GLN A 62 -5.50 10.80 10.56
N GLN A 63 -5.54 10.59 11.88
CA GLN A 63 -6.79 10.35 12.62
C GLN A 63 -7.61 9.18 12.02
N HIS A 64 -8.77 9.46 11.43
CA HIS A 64 -9.66 8.46 10.81
C HIS A 64 -9.56 8.44 9.28
N THR A 65 -8.60 9.15 8.69
CA THR A 65 -8.40 9.20 7.25
C THR A 65 -7.04 8.67 6.83
N VAL A 66 -6.91 8.39 5.54
CA VAL A 66 -5.63 8.06 4.89
C VAL A 66 -5.20 9.27 4.10
N LYS A 67 -3.92 9.62 4.24
CA LYS A 67 -3.26 10.52 3.31
C LYS A 67 -2.25 9.76 2.50
N THR A 68 -2.25 10.04 1.21
CA THR A 68 -1.29 9.50 0.26
C THR A 68 -0.65 10.67 -0.45
N CYS A 69 0.68 10.72 -0.45
CA CYS A 69 1.43 11.83 -1.04
C CYS A 69 2.63 11.31 -1.81
N VAL A 70 2.98 11.98 -2.89
CA VAL A 70 4.28 11.86 -3.56
C VAL A 70 5.30 12.65 -2.77
N HIS A 71 6.41 12.02 -2.43
CA HIS A 71 7.56 12.64 -1.81
C HIS A 71 8.80 12.57 -2.70
N GLN A 72 9.60 13.63 -2.65
CA GLN A 72 10.96 13.66 -3.16
C GLN A 72 11.88 14.19 -2.05
N LYS A 73 12.93 13.44 -1.70
CA LYS A 73 13.92 13.85 -0.68
C LYS A 73 13.26 14.36 0.63
N GLY A 74 12.18 13.70 1.04
CA GLY A 74 11.43 14.03 2.27
C GLY A 74 10.36 15.13 2.12
N LYS A 75 10.33 15.88 1.03
CA LYS A 75 9.32 16.93 0.79
C LYS A 75 8.12 16.38 0.03
N VAL A 76 6.92 16.83 0.41
CA VAL A 76 5.69 16.55 -0.34
C VAL A 76 5.74 17.32 -1.66
N VAL A 77 5.46 16.62 -2.76
CA VAL A 77 5.43 17.17 -4.11
C VAL A 77 3.99 17.26 -4.62
N LYS A 78 3.17 16.25 -4.31
CA LYS A 78 1.78 16.13 -4.78
C LYS A 78 0.98 15.27 -3.82
N ASP A 79 -0.26 15.65 -3.55
CA ASP A 79 -1.22 14.78 -2.87
C ASP A 79 -1.85 13.81 -3.89
N ILE A 80 -2.02 12.55 -3.48
CA ILE A 80 -2.64 11.49 -4.28
C ILE A 80 -4.03 11.25 -3.72
N SER A 81 -5.03 11.44 -4.58
CA SER A 81 -6.42 11.11 -4.24
C SER A 81 -6.61 9.60 -4.07
N VAL A 82 -7.66 9.19 -3.33
CA VAL A 82 -8.00 7.76 -3.22
C VAL A 82 -8.30 7.16 -4.59
N GLN A 83 -8.89 7.95 -5.51
CA GLN A 83 -9.14 7.53 -6.89
C GLN A 83 -7.86 7.23 -7.67
N GLU A 84 -6.84 8.09 -7.56
CA GLU A 84 -5.52 7.83 -8.16
C GLU A 84 -4.83 6.64 -7.51
N LEU A 85 -5.02 6.42 -6.20
CA LEU A 85 -4.50 5.23 -5.53
C LEU A 85 -5.18 3.95 -6.02
N ILE A 86 -6.48 4.00 -6.33
CA ILE A 86 -7.18 2.90 -7.00
C ILE A 86 -6.59 2.66 -8.38
N GLU A 87 -6.41 3.71 -9.20
CA GLU A 87 -5.80 3.62 -10.53
C GLU A 87 -4.40 2.97 -10.45
N LEU A 88 -3.59 3.33 -9.45
CA LEU A 88 -2.26 2.77 -9.20
C LEU A 88 -2.28 1.24 -9.00
N PHE A 89 -3.26 0.70 -8.27
CA PHE A 89 -3.33 -0.73 -8.00
C PHE A 89 -4.10 -1.51 -9.08
N THR A 90 -5.17 -0.95 -9.63
CA THR A 90 -6.08 -1.68 -10.53
C THR A 90 -5.88 -1.36 -12.00
N GLY A 91 -5.25 -0.23 -12.33
CA GLY A 91 -5.12 0.26 -13.70
C GLY A 91 -6.44 0.80 -14.28
N THR A 92 -7.46 1.00 -13.45
CA THR A 92 -8.79 1.45 -13.87
C THR A 92 -9.28 2.58 -12.98
N MET A 93 -10.14 3.45 -13.52
CA MET A 93 -10.91 4.40 -12.72
C MET A 93 -11.79 3.61 -11.73
N GLY A 94 -11.80 4.02 -10.46
CA GLY A 94 -12.54 3.33 -9.40
C GLY A 94 -14.05 3.23 -9.65
N MET A 95 -14.68 2.20 -9.06
CA MET A 95 -16.14 2.05 -9.07
C MET A 95 -16.77 2.73 -7.83
N PRO A 96 -18.07 3.09 -7.87
CA PRO A 96 -18.78 3.59 -6.69
C PRO A 96 -18.63 2.66 -5.48
N GLY A 97 -18.30 3.23 -4.31
CA GLY A 97 -18.05 2.48 -3.07
C GLY A 97 -16.66 1.85 -2.97
N MET A 98 -15.84 1.89 -4.03
CA MET A 98 -14.46 1.38 -3.99
C MET A 98 -13.54 2.25 -3.15
N GLU A 99 -13.76 3.58 -3.14
CA GLU A 99 -12.94 4.53 -2.40
C GLU A 99 -13.02 4.36 -0.87
N GLU A 100 -14.23 4.19 -0.33
CA GLU A 100 -14.43 3.94 1.10
C GLU A 100 -13.79 2.61 1.50
N LYS A 101 -14.07 1.56 0.73
CA LYS A 101 -13.49 0.23 0.94
C LYS A 101 -11.96 0.26 0.89
N MET A 102 -11.40 0.95 -0.10
CA MET A 102 -9.96 1.17 -0.28
C MET A 102 -9.36 1.89 0.93
N THR A 103 -10.01 2.96 1.37
CA THR A 103 -9.60 3.74 2.55
C THR A 103 -9.55 2.87 3.80
N ASP A 104 -10.63 2.13 4.10
CA ASP A 104 -10.72 1.23 5.24
C ASP A 104 -9.64 0.14 5.22
N ARG A 105 -9.35 -0.40 4.03
CA ARG A 105 -8.30 -1.42 3.84
C ARG A 105 -6.92 -0.87 4.14
N ILE A 106 -6.61 0.34 3.71
CA ILE A 106 -5.32 1.00 3.99
C ILE A 106 -5.20 1.32 5.47
N ILE A 107 -6.27 1.85 6.08
CA ILE A 107 -6.30 2.10 7.53
C ILE A 107 -6.07 0.79 8.28
N GLY A 108 -6.73 -0.29 7.87
CA GLY A 108 -6.58 -1.62 8.44
C GLY A 108 -5.15 -2.14 8.32
N LEU A 109 -4.55 -2.04 7.13
CA LEU A 109 -3.16 -2.42 6.88
C LEU A 109 -2.18 -1.64 7.77
N ILE A 110 -2.27 -0.31 7.76
CA ILE A 110 -1.39 0.57 8.55
C ILE A 110 -1.56 0.26 10.03
N THR A 111 -2.81 0.12 10.52
CA THR A 111 -3.09 -0.17 11.92
C THR A 111 -2.56 -1.55 12.34
N ASP A 112 -2.69 -2.56 11.49
CA ASP A 112 -2.16 -3.90 11.75
C ASP A 112 -0.62 -3.90 11.78
N LEU A 113 0.04 -3.20 10.86
CA LEU A 113 1.49 -3.06 10.84
C LEU A 113 2.00 -2.30 12.07
N MET A 114 1.35 -1.20 12.44
CA MET A 114 1.69 -0.44 13.64
C MET A 114 1.60 -1.29 14.90
N ARG A 115 0.52 -2.08 15.04
CA ARG A 115 0.34 -2.99 16.18
C ARG A 115 1.41 -4.06 16.22
N GLN A 116 1.77 -4.63 15.06
CA GLN A 116 2.83 -5.64 14.96
C GLN A 116 4.19 -5.10 15.42
N HIS A 117 4.53 -3.88 15.00
CA HIS A 117 5.82 -3.26 15.31
C HIS A 117 5.82 -2.44 16.61
N LYS A 118 4.70 -2.44 17.36
CA LYS A 118 4.51 -1.66 18.60
C LYS A 118 4.87 -0.18 18.42
N GLN A 119 4.48 0.41 17.30
CA GLN A 119 4.79 1.80 16.95
C GLN A 119 3.61 2.73 17.22
N GLU A 120 3.90 3.98 17.57
CA GLU A 120 2.91 5.04 17.71
C GLU A 120 2.64 5.79 16.39
N HIS A 121 1.51 6.49 16.33
CA HIS A 121 0.94 7.07 15.12
C HIS A 121 1.80 8.12 14.41
N HIS A 122 2.69 8.80 15.12
CA HIS A 122 3.14 10.12 14.68
C HIS A 122 4.12 10.09 13.48
N GLN A 123 4.75 8.95 13.19
CA GLN A 123 5.78 8.86 12.13
C GLN A 123 5.72 7.57 11.30
N PHE A 124 4.69 6.74 11.52
CA PHE A 124 4.50 5.49 10.79
C PHE A 124 3.89 5.74 9.41
N HIS A 125 4.51 5.20 8.36
CA HIS A 125 4.01 5.28 6.99
C HIS A 125 4.40 4.05 6.18
N VAL A 126 3.63 3.79 5.11
CA VAL A 126 3.94 2.77 4.11
C VAL A 126 4.45 3.47 2.86
N CYS A 127 5.65 3.11 2.42
CA CYS A 127 6.27 3.61 1.20
C CYS A 127 6.09 2.61 0.06
N ILE A 128 5.75 3.12 -1.13
CA ILE A 128 5.83 2.40 -2.40
C ILE A 128 6.90 3.10 -3.23
N LEU A 129 7.80 2.31 -3.81
CA LEU A 129 8.82 2.77 -4.74
C LEU A 129 8.76 1.91 -6.00
N ALA A 130 9.03 2.51 -7.15
CA ALA A 130 9.23 1.81 -8.41
C ALA A 130 10.61 2.16 -8.97
N GLN A 131 11.50 1.17 -9.05
CA GLN A 131 12.88 1.34 -9.52
C GLN A 131 13.23 0.21 -10.47
N ASN A 132 13.77 0.55 -11.65
CA ASN A 132 14.19 -0.41 -12.67
C ASN A 132 13.10 -1.44 -13.04
N GLY A 133 11.84 -1.00 -13.09
CA GLY A 133 10.69 -1.86 -13.40
C GLY A 133 10.26 -2.81 -12.27
N GLN A 134 10.86 -2.69 -11.09
CA GLN A 134 10.47 -3.43 -9.89
C GLN A 134 9.76 -2.52 -8.90
N VAL A 135 8.85 -3.10 -8.12
CA VAL A 135 8.09 -2.39 -7.09
C VAL A 135 8.50 -2.92 -5.72
N SER A 136 8.84 -2.01 -4.81
CA SER A 136 9.12 -2.33 -3.42
C SER A 136 8.21 -1.57 -2.49
N VAL A 137 7.72 -2.26 -1.46
CA VAL A 137 6.82 -1.70 -0.46
C VAL A 137 7.46 -1.85 0.90
N HIS A 138 7.49 -0.78 1.69
CA HIS A 138 8.11 -0.79 3.02
C HIS A 138 7.20 -0.18 4.08
N ALA A 139 7.11 -0.83 5.23
CA ALA A 139 6.68 -0.18 6.46
C ALA A 139 7.85 0.62 7.03
N VAL A 140 7.63 1.90 7.31
CA VAL A 140 8.66 2.84 7.76
C VAL A 140 8.18 3.57 9.00
N ASN A 141 9.07 3.80 9.96
CA ASN A 141 8.88 4.78 11.02
C ASN A 141 9.99 5.83 10.97
N GLY A 142 9.63 7.09 10.72
CA GLY A 142 10.59 8.17 10.50
C GLY A 142 11.47 7.88 9.28
N ASN A 143 12.77 7.65 9.50
CA ASN A 143 13.73 7.28 8.45
C ASN A 143 14.11 5.79 8.48
N THR A 144 13.47 4.99 9.33
CA THR A 144 13.83 3.58 9.56
C THR A 144 12.85 2.65 8.86
N VAL A 145 13.35 1.80 7.97
CA VAL A 145 12.57 0.68 7.41
C VAL A 145 12.38 -0.38 8.48
N LEU A 146 11.13 -0.68 8.82
CA LEU A 146 10.76 -1.69 9.80
C LEU A 146 10.61 -3.06 9.15
N GLU A 147 10.03 -3.10 7.95
CA GLU A 147 9.74 -4.34 7.23
C GLU A 147 9.53 -4.05 5.73
N THR A 148 10.00 -4.96 4.88
CA THR A 148 9.61 -4.99 3.47
C THR A 148 8.35 -5.83 3.32
N ILE A 149 7.31 -5.22 2.75
CA ILE A 149 6.00 -5.85 2.56
C ILE A 149 5.97 -6.46 1.15
N PRO A 150 5.71 -7.77 1.01
CA PRO A 150 5.52 -8.37 -0.31
C PRO A 150 4.35 -7.69 -1.05
N LEU A 151 4.53 -7.36 -2.33
CA LEU A 151 3.48 -6.71 -3.12
C LEU A 151 2.20 -7.55 -3.17
N THR A 152 2.34 -8.88 -3.16
CA THR A 152 1.23 -9.85 -3.05
C THR A 152 0.32 -9.63 -1.85
N VAL A 153 0.89 -9.22 -0.72
CA VAL A 153 0.13 -8.92 0.51
C VAL A 153 -0.67 -7.66 0.29
N LEU A 154 -0.01 -6.63 -0.23
CA LEU A 154 -0.63 -5.34 -0.50
C LEU A 154 -1.81 -5.51 -1.48
N ILE A 155 -1.61 -6.28 -2.54
CA ILE A 155 -2.63 -6.69 -3.50
C ILE A 155 -3.84 -7.32 -2.81
N GLN A 156 -3.66 -8.27 -1.89
CA GLN A 156 -4.79 -8.92 -1.23
C GLN A 156 -5.60 -7.93 -0.41
N TYR A 157 -4.92 -7.03 0.30
CA TYR A 157 -5.58 -5.95 1.02
C TYR A 157 -6.42 -5.09 0.08
N PHE A 158 -6.02 -4.92 -1.18
CA PHE A 158 -6.71 -4.05 -2.13
C PHE A 158 -7.78 -4.72 -3.01
N THR A 159 -7.76 -6.05 -3.14
CA THR A 159 -8.54 -6.77 -4.15
C THR A 159 -9.56 -7.74 -3.59
N ARG A 160 -9.31 -8.32 -2.41
CA ARG A 160 -10.19 -9.30 -1.75
C ARG A 160 -10.88 -8.68 -0.57
#